data_AF-A0A2K8X204-F1
#
_entry.id   AF-A0A2K8X204-F1
#
_cell.length_a   1.000
_cell.length_b   1.000
_cell.length_c   1.000
_cell.angle_alpha   90.00
_cell.angle_beta   90.00
_cell.angle_gamma   90.00
#
_symmetry.space_group_name_H-M   'P 1'
#
loop_
_entity.id
_entity.type
_entity.pdbx_description
1 polymer ?
#
loop_
_entity_poly.entity_id
_entity_poly.type
_entity_poly.pdbx_seq_one_letter_code
_entity_poly.pdbx_strand_id
1 'polypeptide(L)'
;MGSLSSLLSGNAFKISILLFIVGSLIMMLFTKIRKIFSKQKKQAILYAIFILISFALVGFISSSKFLNDTAVNSFIGMQIIFLLLGMLHLFIMRKSFSALSEDKSDFFSEFLFTVAITLIGLFAFLNVVTKFREGTNYTFLASSIVFMVPYLVYKLYEFSLLIPVPEYKNWFYPLEVDVKEPTQKELQNPLVISFEFQKNQNLADVTNFRVKAPENMEFGKLFYFFINDYNERHPESKIDFIDYNSQEPHGWIFYRKPSWIKSLKHINYSKTVIANDIREDYIIVCQRTNTD
;
A
#
# COMPACT_ATOMS: atom_id res chain seq x y z
N MET A 1 49.76 15.49 20.73
CA MET A 1 48.56 14.63 20.54
C MET A 1 47.26 15.44 20.71
N GLY A 2 47.10 16.58 20.03
CA GLY A 2 45.93 17.47 20.21
C GLY A 2 45.34 18.08 18.93
N SER A 3 45.91 17.81 17.74
CA SER A 3 45.43 18.42 16.48
C SER A 3 44.60 17.50 15.59
N LEU A 4 44.72 16.16 15.75
CA LEU A 4 43.94 15.22 14.93
C LEU A 4 42.50 15.04 15.46
N SER A 5 42.30 15.11 16.78
CA SER A 5 40.98 15.09 17.42
C SER A 5 40.20 16.40 17.21
N SER A 6 40.87 17.54 17.05
CA SER A 6 40.22 18.82 16.72
C SER A 6 39.75 18.90 15.25
N LEU A 7 40.40 18.16 14.35
CA LEU A 7 40.03 18.10 12.93
C LEU A 7 38.83 17.19 12.66
N LEU A 8 38.69 16.08 13.40
CA LEU A 8 37.56 15.15 13.27
C LEU A 8 36.26 15.72 13.90
N SER A 9 36.36 16.36 15.06
CA SER A 9 35.23 16.98 15.75
C SER A 9 34.64 18.18 14.99
N GLY A 10 35.48 18.87 14.20
CA GLY A 10 35.06 19.97 13.33
C GLY A 10 34.12 19.55 12.19
N ASN A 11 34.16 18.28 11.75
CA ASN A 11 33.31 17.80 10.66
C ASN A 11 31.90 17.46 11.14
N ALA A 12 31.76 16.79 12.29
CA ALA A 12 30.46 16.43 12.84
C ALA A 12 29.62 17.67 13.21
N PHE A 13 30.25 18.69 13.80
CA PHE A 13 29.57 19.95 14.12
C PHE A 13 29.06 20.67 12.86
N LYS A 14 29.89 20.78 11.81
CA LYS A 14 29.48 21.36 10.52
C LYS A 14 28.31 20.60 9.89
N ILE A 15 28.35 19.27 9.91
CA ILE A 15 27.25 18.43 9.41
C ILE A 15 25.99 18.67 10.23
N SER A 16 26.09 18.75 11.57
CA SER A 16 24.93 19.04 12.42
C SER A 16 24.27 20.38 12.06
N ILE A 17 25.07 21.42 11.83
CA ILE A 17 24.57 22.74 11.40
C ILE A 17 23.89 22.63 10.03
N LEU A 18 24.50 21.91 9.08
CA LEU A 18 23.92 21.69 7.76
C LEU A 18 22.55 21.01 7.87
N LEU A 19 22.41 19.96 8.69
CA LEU A 19 21.13 19.28 8.94
C LEU A 19 20.09 20.24 9.51
N PHE A 20 20.47 21.07 10.50
CA PHE A 20 19.58 22.08 11.07
C PHE A 20 19.10 23.09 10.04
N ILE A 21 20.01 23.60 9.20
CA ILE A 21 19.71 24.57 8.15
C ILE A 21 18.78 23.93 7.11
N VAL A 22 19.09 22.73 6.63
CA VAL A 22 18.26 22.03 5.64
C VAL A 22 16.86 21.77 6.20
N GLY A 23 16.75 21.27 7.43
CA GLY A 23 15.45 21.09 8.08
C GLY A 23 14.66 22.40 8.19
N SER A 24 15.31 23.49 8.62
CA SER A 24 14.70 24.81 8.70
C SER A 24 14.27 25.37 7.33
N LEU A 25 15.06 25.12 6.27
CA LEU A 25 14.75 25.52 4.91
C LEU A 25 13.52 24.78 4.38
N ILE A 26 13.39 23.48 4.63
CA ILE A 26 12.19 22.70 4.24
C ILE A 26 10.94 23.31 4.89
N MET A 27 10.99 23.64 6.18
CA MET A 27 9.89 24.29 6.90
C MET A 27 9.51 25.65 6.31
N MET A 28 10.51 26.42 5.87
CA MET A 28 10.32 27.77 5.33
C MET A 28 9.78 27.75 3.90
N LEU A 29 10.27 26.85 3.05
CA LEU A 29 9.90 26.77 1.64
C LEU A 29 8.49 26.18 1.45
N PHE A 30 8.10 25.24 2.32
CA PHE A 30 6.80 24.59 2.18
C PHE A 30 5.68 25.41 2.81
N THR A 31 4.82 25.98 1.95
CA THR A 31 3.86 27.03 2.32
C THR A 31 2.84 26.60 3.38
N LYS A 32 2.35 25.36 3.34
CA LYS A 32 1.37 24.83 4.31
C LYS A 32 1.98 24.74 5.72
N ILE A 33 3.20 24.19 5.82
CA ILE A 33 3.97 24.13 7.06
C ILE A 33 4.25 25.55 7.58
N ARG A 34 4.78 26.44 6.72
CA ARG A 34 5.07 27.84 7.10
C ARG A 34 3.85 28.57 7.65
N LYS A 35 2.69 28.43 7.00
CA LYS A 35 1.43 29.05 7.45
C LYS A 35 1.01 28.54 8.83
N ILE A 36 1.06 27.22 9.05
CA ILE A 36 0.69 26.60 10.33
C ILE A 36 1.61 27.06 11.45
N PHE A 37 2.92 27.05 11.21
CA PHE A 37 3.92 27.52 12.17
C PHE A 37 3.78 29.01 12.47
N SER A 38 3.37 29.81 11.49
CA SER A 38 3.11 31.24 11.67
C SER A 38 1.83 31.52 12.46
N LYS A 39 0.82 30.65 12.35
CA LYS A 39 -0.45 30.74 13.10
C LYS A 39 -0.31 30.22 14.53
N GLN A 40 0.47 29.16 14.73
CA GLN A 40 0.64 28.45 16.01
C GLN A 40 2.08 28.58 16.56
N LYS A 41 2.70 29.76 16.46
CA LYS A 41 4.13 30.00 16.76
C LYS A 41 4.60 29.41 18.11
N LYS A 42 3.84 29.63 19.18
CA LYS A 42 4.21 29.14 20.52
C LYS A 42 4.28 27.61 20.57
N GLN A 43 3.29 26.93 20.00
CA GLN A 43 3.25 25.46 19.96
C GLN A 43 4.35 24.90 19.06
N ALA A 44 4.58 25.53 17.91
CA ALA A 44 5.66 25.21 16.99
C ALA A 44 7.06 25.30 17.64
N ILE A 45 7.34 26.39 18.35
CA ILE A 45 8.62 26.58 19.05
C ILE A 45 8.78 25.57 20.17
N LEU A 46 7.74 25.38 21.00
CA LEU A 46 7.76 24.41 22.09
C LEU A 46 8.01 22.99 21.56
N TYR A 47 7.40 22.66 20.42
CA TYR A 47 7.57 21.37 19.76
C TYR A 47 8.99 21.18 19.21
N ALA A 48 9.57 22.20 18.57
CA ALA A 48 10.96 22.14 18.10
C ALA A 48 11.95 21.95 19.27
N ILE A 49 11.73 22.65 20.39
CA ILE A 49 12.52 22.47 21.61
C ILE A 49 12.36 21.05 22.17
N PHE A 50 11.13 20.54 22.24
CA PHE A 50 10.87 19.17 22.67
C PHE A 50 11.61 18.14 21.81
N ILE A 51 11.63 18.34 20.49
CA ILE A 51 12.38 17.48 19.56
C ILE A 51 13.89 17.56 19.81
N LEU A 52 14.45 18.77 19.93
CA LEU A 52 15.87 18.94 20.21
C LEU A 52 16.28 18.25 21.53
N ILE A 53 15.49 18.43 22.59
CA ILE A 53 15.74 17.81 23.89
C ILE A 53 15.62 16.29 23.81
N SER A 54 14.54 15.76 23.24
CA SER A 54 14.33 14.31 23.15
C SER A 54 15.41 13.63 22.32
N PHE A 55 15.81 14.21 21.18
CA PHE A 55 16.90 13.68 20.35
C PHE A 55 18.25 13.78 21.06
N ALA A 56 18.54 14.86 21.80
CA ALA A 56 19.72 14.94 22.66
C ALA A 56 19.74 13.82 23.71
N LEU A 57 18.59 13.56 24.36
CA LEU A 57 18.44 12.49 25.35
C LEU A 57 18.70 11.11 24.75
N VAL A 58 18.20 10.83 23.53
CA VAL A 58 18.53 9.59 22.82
C VAL A 58 20.05 9.47 22.57
N GLY A 59 20.71 10.60 22.28
CA GLY A 59 22.16 10.64 22.08
C GLY A 59 22.95 10.17 23.30
N PHE A 60 22.47 10.38 24.54
CA PHE A 60 23.15 9.91 25.75
C PHE A 60 23.24 8.37 25.86
N ILE A 61 22.42 7.62 25.13
CA ILE A 61 22.49 6.14 25.03
C ILE A 61 23.83 5.69 24.42
N SER A 62 24.53 6.57 23.69
CA SER A 62 25.87 6.30 23.16
C SER A 62 26.97 6.23 24.23
N SER A 63 26.69 6.74 25.45
CA SER A 63 27.63 6.71 26.58
C SER A 63 27.91 5.29 27.04
N SER A 64 29.15 5.04 27.48
CA SER A 64 29.59 3.73 27.97
C SER A 64 28.91 3.26 29.24
N LYS A 65 28.14 4.14 29.89
CA LYS A 65 27.35 3.81 31.09
C LYS A 65 26.03 3.10 30.77
N PHE A 66 25.62 3.02 29.51
CA PHE A 66 24.35 2.45 29.09
C PHE A 66 24.55 1.18 28.23
N LEU A 67 23.61 0.24 28.36
CA LEU A 67 23.46 -0.93 27.48
C LEU A 67 24.73 -1.78 27.27
N ASN A 68 25.51 -1.97 28.34
CA ASN A 68 26.72 -2.79 28.38
C ASN A 68 27.84 -2.32 27.44
N ASP A 69 27.86 -1.04 27.05
CA ASP A 69 28.91 -0.39 26.24
C ASP A 69 29.16 -1.02 24.86
N THR A 70 28.24 -1.84 24.34
CA THR A 70 28.35 -2.36 22.97
C THR A 70 27.67 -1.42 21.98
N ALA A 71 28.34 -1.15 20.86
CA ALA A 71 27.79 -0.25 19.83
C ALA A 71 26.46 -0.77 19.26
N VAL A 72 26.33 -2.09 19.13
CA VAL A 72 25.11 -2.74 18.61
C VAL A 72 23.94 -2.53 19.57
N ASN A 73 24.11 -2.74 20.87
CA ASN A 73 23.02 -2.53 21.83
C ASN A 73 22.62 -1.06 21.90
N SER A 74 23.58 -0.13 21.91
CA SER A 74 23.28 1.30 21.85
C SER A 74 22.50 1.66 20.58
N PHE A 75 22.89 1.13 19.42
CA PHE A 75 22.19 1.37 18.16
C PHE A 75 20.74 0.84 18.18
N ILE A 76 20.53 -0.41 18.58
CA ILE A 76 19.19 -1.02 18.70
C ILE A 76 18.34 -0.26 19.73
N GLY A 77 18.93 0.10 20.87
CA GLY A 77 18.25 0.90 21.89
C GLY A 77 17.79 2.25 21.35
N MET A 78 18.66 2.95 20.62
CA MET A 78 18.29 4.21 19.95
C MET A 78 17.17 4.00 18.94
N GLN A 79 17.20 2.93 18.13
CA GLN A 79 16.12 2.62 17.19
C GLN A 79 14.78 2.42 17.88
N ILE A 80 14.75 1.66 18.99
CA ILE A 80 13.52 1.45 19.77
C ILE A 80 12.97 2.78 20.29
N ILE A 81 13.82 3.63 20.88
CA ILE A 81 13.38 4.93 21.40
C ILE A 81 12.95 5.86 20.27
N PHE A 82 13.65 5.88 19.13
CA PHE A 82 13.23 6.67 17.95
C PHE A 82 11.90 6.19 17.38
N LEU A 83 11.62 4.89 17.39
CA LEU A 83 10.32 4.35 16.98
C LEU A 83 9.19 4.84 17.90
N LEU A 84 9.41 4.81 19.22
CA LEU A 84 8.45 5.34 20.21
C LEU A 84 8.24 6.86 20.03
N LEU A 85 9.32 7.62 19.85
CA LEU A 85 9.27 9.05 19.56
C LEU A 85 8.57 9.34 18.23
N GLY A 86 8.72 8.49 17.22
CA GLY A 86 8.02 8.58 15.95
C GLY A 86 6.51 8.40 16.09
N MET A 87 6.07 7.45 16.93
CA MET A 87 4.64 7.29 17.27
C MET A 87 4.10 8.52 18.01
N LEU A 88 4.87 9.06 18.96
CA LEU A 88 4.51 10.28 19.67
C LEU A 88 4.48 11.51 18.73
N HIS A 89 5.43 11.61 17.81
CA HIS A 89 5.46 12.64 16.77
C HIS A 89 4.20 12.59 15.91
N LEU A 90 3.82 11.41 15.42
CA LEU A 90 2.60 11.23 14.63
C LEU A 90 1.36 11.67 15.41
N PHE A 91 1.26 11.30 16.70
CA PHE A 91 0.17 11.73 17.57
C PHE A 91 0.11 13.24 17.76
N ILE A 92 1.25 13.88 18.09
CA ILE A 92 1.33 15.33 18.28
C ILE A 92 1.04 16.08 16.98
N MET A 93 1.59 15.61 15.85
CA MET A 93 1.35 16.18 14.53
C MET A 93 -0.14 16.24 14.24
N ARG A 94 -0.85 15.11 14.37
CA ARG A 94 -2.29 15.04 14.06
C ARG A 94 -3.16 15.78 15.05
N LYS A 95 -2.77 15.85 16.32
CA LYS A 95 -3.57 16.51 17.36
C LYS A 95 -3.34 18.02 17.41
N SER A 96 -2.09 18.47 17.39
CA SER A 96 -1.72 19.89 17.57
C SER A 96 -1.62 20.63 16.24
N PHE A 97 -1.21 19.95 15.18
CA PHE A 97 -1.02 20.50 13.83
C PHE A 97 -2.00 19.86 12.84
N SER A 98 -3.25 19.63 13.26
CA SER A 98 -4.28 18.93 12.47
C SER A 98 -4.49 19.46 11.06
N ALA A 99 -4.25 20.76 10.84
CA ALA A 99 -4.29 21.39 9.51
C ALA A 99 -3.30 20.78 8.50
N LEU A 100 -2.23 20.10 8.95
CA LEU A 100 -1.35 19.31 8.07
C LEU A 100 -2.03 18.03 7.57
N SER A 101 -2.97 17.49 8.33
CA SER A 101 -3.59 16.17 8.16
C SER A 101 -5.08 16.21 7.81
N GLU A 102 -5.63 17.37 7.43
CA GLU A 102 -7.02 17.51 7.01
C GLU A 102 -7.35 16.68 5.77
N ASP A 103 -6.41 16.65 4.82
CA ASP A 103 -6.52 15.87 3.59
C ASP A 103 -5.76 14.55 3.73
N LYS A 104 -6.50 13.44 3.77
CA LYS A 104 -5.90 12.09 3.88
C LYS A 104 -5.05 11.73 2.67
N SER A 105 -5.33 12.32 1.50
CA SER A 105 -4.55 12.09 0.28
C SER A 105 -3.22 12.87 0.27
N ASP A 106 -3.09 13.89 1.13
CA ASP A 106 -1.87 14.69 1.25
C ASP A 106 -0.78 13.94 2.01
N PHE A 107 0.17 13.38 1.26
CA PHE A 107 1.38 12.78 1.81
C PHE A 107 2.45 13.82 2.08
N PHE A 108 2.75 14.68 1.11
CA PHE A 108 3.95 15.52 1.13
C PHE A 108 4.00 16.49 2.30
N SER A 109 2.86 17.04 2.73
CA SER A 109 2.85 18.00 3.84
C SER A 109 3.29 17.38 5.16
N GLU A 110 2.75 16.21 5.48
CA GLU A 110 3.14 15.48 6.69
C GLU A 110 4.55 14.91 6.56
N PHE A 111 4.91 14.34 5.40
CA PHE A 111 6.23 13.76 5.17
C PHE A 111 7.35 14.81 5.30
N LEU A 112 7.22 15.95 4.62
CA LEU A 112 8.21 17.03 4.70
C LEU A 112 8.31 17.61 6.10
N PHE A 113 7.20 17.68 6.83
CA PHE A 113 7.20 18.09 8.23
C PHE A 113 7.98 17.11 9.11
N THR A 114 7.74 15.80 8.97
CA THR A 114 8.46 14.75 9.69
C THR A 114 9.95 14.78 9.35
N VAL A 115 10.31 14.92 8.07
CA VAL A 115 11.71 15.05 7.62
C VAL A 115 12.37 16.28 8.24
N ALA A 116 11.73 17.45 8.15
CA ALA A 116 12.29 18.68 8.68
C ALA A 116 12.53 18.61 10.20
N ILE A 117 11.56 18.11 10.96
CA ILE A 117 11.67 17.93 12.40
C ILE A 117 12.76 16.91 12.76
N THR A 118 12.90 15.83 11.98
CA THR A 118 13.99 14.86 12.16
C THR A 118 15.35 15.52 11.97
N LEU A 119 15.53 16.29 10.88
CA LEU A 119 16.78 16.99 10.60
C LEU A 119 17.14 18.02 11.67
N ILE A 120 16.14 18.75 12.19
CA ILE A 120 16.31 19.68 13.32
C ILE A 120 16.73 18.91 14.57
N GLY A 121 16.07 17.79 14.91
CA GLY A 121 16.44 16.96 16.06
C GLY A 121 17.85 16.37 15.95
N LEU A 122 18.24 15.97 14.73
CA LEU A 122 19.55 15.39 14.45
C LEU A 122 20.72 16.34 14.75
N PHE A 123 20.48 17.66 14.71
CA PHE A 123 21.47 18.64 15.19
C PHE A 123 21.87 18.35 16.64
N ALA A 124 20.90 18.22 17.54
CA ALA A 124 21.18 17.98 18.95
C ALA A 124 21.74 16.56 19.19
N PHE A 125 21.14 15.55 18.54
CA PHE A 125 21.59 14.16 18.64
C PHE A 125 23.05 13.99 18.24
N LEU A 126 23.46 14.48 17.06
CA LEU A 126 24.81 14.28 16.54
C LEU A 126 25.87 14.95 17.42
N ASN A 127 25.57 16.12 17.99
CA ASN A 127 26.45 16.80 18.94
C ASN A 127 26.66 16.00 20.23
N VAL A 128 25.60 15.42 20.78
CA VAL A 128 25.69 14.57 21.98
C VAL A 128 26.44 13.29 21.68
N VAL A 129 26.08 12.58 20.61
CA VAL A 129 26.73 11.31 20.26
C VAL A 129 28.21 11.48 19.96
N THR A 130 28.59 12.54 19.24
CA THR A 130 30.01 12.80 18.93
C THR A 130 30.84 13.01 20.20
N LYS A 131 30.24 13.56 21.28
CA LYS A 131 30.93 13.75 22.56
C LYS A 131 31.28 12.41 23.23
N PHE A 132 30.48 11.37 23.03
CA PHE A 132 30.68 10.06 23.65
C PHE A 132 31.37 9.05 22.72
N ARG A 133 31.04 9.05 21.43
CA ARG A 133 31.56 8.11 20.42
C ARG A 133 31.76 8.77 19.05
N GLU A 134 32.78 9.60 18.94
CA GLU A 134 33.16 10.28 17.69
C GLU A 134 33.40 9.32 16.50
N GLY A 135 33.95 8.12 16.73
CA GLY A 135 34.23 7.16 15.66
C GLY A 135 33.02 6.40 15.09
N THR A 136 31.88 6.38 15.81
CA THR A 136 30.66 5.63 15.41
C THR A 136 29.42 6.52 15.31
N ASN A 137 29.60 7.84 15.42
CA ASN A 137 28.52 8.82 15.46
C ASN A 137 27.64 8.80 14.20
N TYR A 138 28.21 8.62 13.01
CA TYR A 138 27.44 8.52 11.76
C TYR A 138 26.68 7.19 11.63
N THR A 139 27.22 6.11 12.17
CA THR A 139 26.47 4.84 12.28
C THR A 139 25.24 5.04 13.17
N PHE A 140 25.41 5.70 14.32
CA PHE A 140 24.29 6.02 15.21
C PHE A 140 23.32 7.04 14.60
N LEU A 141 23.77 7.94 13.72
CA LEU A 141 22.87 8.80 12.96
C LEU A 141 21.83 8.00 12.17
N ALA A 142 22.23 6.85 11.59
CA ALA A 142 21.31 5.99 10.84
C ALA A 142 20.19 5.39 11.71
N SER A 143 20.35 5.31 13.04
CA SER A 143 19.28 4.82 13.91
C SER A 143 18.08 5.76 13.94
N SER A 144 18.22 7.03 13.56
CA SER A 144 17.09 7.97 13.53
C SER A 144 16.12 7.70 12.37
N ILE A 145 16.49 6.91 11.36
CA ILE A 145 15.62 6.64 10.20
C ILE A 145 14.31 6.00 10.64
N VAL A 146 14.33 5.14 11.67
CA VAL A 146 13.11 4.49 12.18
C VAL A 146 12.12 5.45 12.85
N PHE A 147 12.52 6.69 13.16
CA PHE A 147 11.59 7.74 13.61
C PHE A 147 10.48 8.03 12.59
N MET A 148 10.77 7.86 11.29
CA MET A 148 9.80 8.12 10.21
C MET A 148 8.84 6.94 9.97
N VAL A 149 9.17 5.74 10.44
CA VAL A 149 8.42 4.52 10.14
C VAL A 149 6.95 4.58 10.60
N PRO A 150 6.62 5.06 11.82
CA PRO A 150 5.23 5.15 12.26
C PRO A 150 4.35 6.00 11.34
N TYR A 151 4.89 7.12 10.84
CA TYR A 151 4.20 7.96 9.87
C TYR A 151 3.96 7.22 8.54
N LEU A 152 4.99 6.57 7.99
CA LEU A 152 4.89 5.85 6.72
C LEU A 152 3.86 4.71 6.79
N VAL A 153 3.86 3.94 7.88
CA VAL A 153 2.89 2.86 8.12
C VAL A 153 1.47 3.42 8.22
N TYR A 154 1.30 4.54 8.93
CA TYR A 154 -0.01 5.16 9.07
C TYR A 154 -0.54 5.72 7.73
N LYS A 155 0.32 6.35 6.92
CA LYS A 155 -0.07 6.81 5.59
C LYS A 155 -0.39 5.68 4.62
N LEU A 156 0.33 4.57 4.70
CA LEU A 156 -0.02 3.36 3.95
C LEU A 156 -1.45 2.90 4.30
N TYR A 157 -1.82 2.93 5.58
CA TYR A 157 -3.18 2.62 6.01
C TYR A 157 -4.21 3.62 5.45
N GLU A 158 -3.97 4.94 5.54
CA GLU A 158 -4.89 5.93 4.97
C GLU A 158 -5.08 5.75 3.46
N PHE A 159 -4.00 5.50 2.73
CA PHE A 159 -4.07 5.24 1.29
C PHE A 159 -4.85 3.97 0.98
N SER A 160 -4.73 2.93 1.80
CA SER A 160 -5.55 1.72 1.63
C SER A 160 -7.04 2.00 1.78
N LEU A 161 -7.44 2.91 2.68
CA LEU A 161 -8.83 3.32 2.86
C LEU A 161 -9.38 4.21 1.73
N LEU A 162 -8.50 4.84 0.95
CA LEU A 162 -8.88 5.66 -0.20
C LEU A 162 -9.09 4.83 -1.48
N ILE A 163 -8.69 3.56 -1.49
CA ILE A 163 -8.95 2.66 -2.61
C ILE A 163 -10.45 2.37 -2.64
N PRO A 164 -11.20 2.81 -3.68
CA PRO A 164 -12.62 2.52 -3.76
C PRO A 164 -12.86 1.02 -3.86
N VAL A 165 -13.95 0.55 -3.24
CA VAL A 165 -14.42 -0.82 -3.47
C VAL A 165 -14.80 -0.92 -4.94
N PRO A 166 -14.24 -1.87 -5.70
CA PRO A 166 -14.51 -1.96 -7.12
C PRO A 166 -15.94 -2.47 -7.36
N GLU A 167 -16.76 -1.68 -8.04
CA GLU A 167 -18.09 -2.08 -8.48
C GLU A 167 -17.99 -2.90 -9.77
N TYR A 168 -18.40 -4.17 -9.69
CA TYR A 168 -18.40 -5.08 -10.83
C TYR A 168 -19.80 -5.25 -11.39
N LYS A 169 -19.91 -5.21 -12.71
CA LYS A 169 -21.17 -5.53 -13.39
C LYS A 169 -21.37 -7.04 -13.36
N ASN A 170 -22.48 -7.48 -12.78
CA ASN A 170 -22.89 -8.87 -12.83
C ASN A 170 -23.39 -9.22 -14.23
N TRP A 171 -22.94 -10.34 -14.75
CA TRP A 171 -23.57 -11.00 -15.88
C TRP A 171 -24.64 -11.96 -15.36
N PHE A 172 -25.84 -11.87 -15.91
CA PHE A 172 -26.94 -12.77 -15.58
C PHE A 172 -27.23 -13.68 -16.77
N TYR A 173 -27.57 -14.93 -16.49
CA TYR A 173 -28.02 -15.85 -17.52
C TYR A 173 -29.31 -15.32 -18.17
N PRO A 174 -29.36 -15.14 -19.51
CA PRO A 174 -30.54 -14.61 -20.19
C PRO A 174 -31.65 -15.67 -20.28
N LEU A 175 -32.72 -15.51 -19.50
CA LEU A 175 -33.87 -16.41 -19.50
C LEU A 175 -34.89 -16.09 -20.61
N GLU A 176 -35.11 -14.80 -20.87
CA GLU A 176 -36.17 -14.32 -21.77
C GLU A 176 -35.64 -13.82 -23.12
N VAL A 177 -34.33 -13.82 -23.30
CA VAL A 177 -33.68 -13.31 -24.52
C VAL A 177 -33.11 -14.47 -25.30
N ASP A 178 -33.56 -14.62 -26.54
CA ASP A 178 -32.96 -15.55 -27.49
C ASP A 178 -31.55 -15.07 -27.87
N VAL A 179 -30.53 -15.76 -27.37
CA VAL A 179 -29.14 -15.44 -27.65
C VAL A 179 -28.81 -15.97 -29.04
N LYS A 180 -28.71 -15.06 -30.01
CA LYS A 180 -28.37 -15.40 -31.40
C LYS A 180 -27.15 -16.29 -31.48
N GLU A 181 -27.23 -17.33 -32.31
CA GLU A 181 -26.12 -18.22 -32.62
C GLU A 181 -24.84 -17.47 -33.03
N PRO A 182 -23.64 -18.00 -32.75
CA PRO A 182 -22.38 -17.41 -33.18
C PRO A 182 -22.25 -17.42 -34.71
N THR A 183 -21.90 -16.27 -35.28
CA THR A 183 -21.55 -16.17 -36.70
C THR A 183 -20.17 -16.79 -36.97
N GLN A 184 -19.90 -17.18 -38.22
CA GLN A 184 -18.58 -17.70 -38.62
C GLN A 184 -17.43 -16.73 -38.28
N LYS A 185 -17.68 -15.41 -38.33
CA LYS A 185 -16.68 -14.39 -37.99
C LYS A 185 -16.38 -14.35 -36.50
N GLU A 186 -17.39 -14.54 -35.65
CA GLU A 186 -17.22 -14.62 -34.19
C GLU A 186 -16.40 -15.85 -33.80
N LEU A 187 -16.53 -16.97 -34.53
CA LEU A 187 -15.86 -18.24 -34.24
C LEU A 187 -14.38 -18.33 -34.67
N GLN A 188 -13.82 -17.26 -35.24
CA GLN A 188 -12.44 -17.26 -35.75
C GLN A 188 -11.41 -17.21 -34.61
N ASN A 189 -10.24 -17.80 -34.87
CA ASN A 189 -9.06 -17.80 -34.00
C ASN A 189 -9.37 -18.18 -32.54
N PRO A 190 -9.87 -19.40 -32.26
CA PRO A 190 -10.15 -19.81 -30.90
C PRO A 190 -8.88 -20.01 -30.08
N LEU A 191 -8.85 -19.38 -28.91
CA LEU A 191 -7.87 -19.61 -27.85
C LEU A 191 -8.36 -20.72 -26.93
N VAL A 192 -7.47 -21.51 -26.33
CA VAL A 192 -7.85 -22.46 -25.27
C VAL A 192 -7.64 -21.80 -23.91
N ILE A 193 -8.73 -21.59 -23.19
CA ILE A 193 -8.72 -21.03 -21.82
C ILE A 193 -9.39 -22.01 -20.84
N SER A 194 -9.34 -21.70 -19.55
CA SER A 194 -10.03 -22.48 -18.52
C SER A 194 -11.03 -21.62 -17.75
N PHE A 195 -12.24 -22.12 -17.55
CA PHE A 195 -13.17 -21.60 -16.55
C PHE A 195 -13.01 -22.35 -15.23
N GLU A 196 -12.97 -21.64 -14.12
CA GLU A 196 -12.83 -22.20 -12.78
C GLU A 196 -13.99 -21.71 -11.90
N PHE A 197 -14.91 -22.61 -11.54
CA PHE A 197 -16.07 -22.30 -10.71
C PHE A 197 -16.77 -23.55 -10.13
N GLN A 198 -17.66 -23.35 -9.18
CA GLN A 198 -18.50 -24.41 -8.59
C GLN A 198 -19.76 -24.64 -9.42
N LYS A 199 -20.02 -25.90 -9.81
CA LYS A 199 -21.20 -26.28 -10.60
C LYS A 199 -22.52 -25.99 -9.87
N ASN A 200 -22.56 -26.30 -8.58
CA ASN A 200 -23.70 -26.09 -7.68
C ASN A 200 -23.20 -25.38 -6.41
N GLN A 201 -24.00 -24.49 -5.82
CA GLN A 201 -23.63 -23.75 -4.60
C GLN A 201 -23.37 -24.66 -3.39
N ASN A 202 -23.98 -25.84 -3.35
CA ASN A 202 -23.84 -26.81 -2.26
C ASN A 202 -22.61 -27.71 -2.42
N LEU A 203 -21.89 -27.64 -3.54
CA LEU A 203 -20.67 -28.40 -3.77
C LEU A 203 -19.46 -27.56 -3.40
N ALA A 204 -18.63 -28.07 -2.50
CA ALA A 204 -17.37 -27.40 -2.13
C ALA A 204 -16.36 -27.39 -3.29
N ASP A 205 -16.44 -28.36 -4.19
CA ASP A 205 -15.43 -28.59 -5.22
C ASP A 205 -15.53 -27.58 -6.37
N VAL A 206 -14.44 -26.84 -6.55
CA VAL A 206 -14.22 -25.96 -7.69
C VAL A 206 -13.82 -26.82 -8.89
N THR A 207 -14.57 -26.73 -10.00
CA THR A 207 -14.29 -27.47 -11.22
C THR A 207 -13.55 -26.59 -12.23
N ASN A 208 -12.57 -27.17 -12.92
CA ASN A 208 -11.86 -26.52 -14.03
C ASN A 208 -12.37 -27.07 -15.37
N PHE A 209 -12.82 -26.17 -16.25
CA PHE A 209 -13.34 -26.50 -17.58
C PHE A 209 -12.47 -25.87 -18.65
N ARG A 210 -11.86 -26.70 -19.50
CA ARG A 210 -11.08 -26.21 -20.63
C ARG A 210 -12.00 -25.94 -21.82
N VAL A 211 -12.00 -24.72 -22.32
CA VAL A 211 -12.93 -24.23 -23.35
C VAL A 211 -12.18 -23.54 -24.49
N LYS A 212 -12.71 -23.69 -25.71
CA LYS A 212 -12.27 -22.90 -26.87
C LYS A 212 -13.02 -21.56 -26.84
N ALA A 213 -12.27 -20.48 -26.72
CA ALA A 213 -12.75 -19.10 -26.65
C ALA A 213 -12.38 -18.37 -27.95
N PRO A 214 -13.30 -18.24 -28.91
CA PRO A 214 -13.08 -17.44 -30.11
C PRO A 214 -12.78 -15.99 -29.78
N GLU A 215 -11.70 -15.45 -30.34
CA GLU A 215 -11.21 -14.09 -30.03
C GLU A 215 -12.28 -13.00 -30.25
N ASN A 216 -13.10 -13.16 -31.29
CA ASN A 216 -14.08 -12.16 -31.74
C ASN A 216 -15.45 -12.29 -31.08
N MET A 217 -15.68 -13.29 -30.24
CA MET A 217 -16.95 -13.51 -29.55
C MET A 217 -17.00 -12.70 -28.24
N GLU A 218 -18.16 -12.09 -27.94
CA GLU A 218 -18.41 -11.48 -26.63
C GLU A 218 -18.30 -12.50 -25.50
N PHE A 219 -17.63 -12.13 -24.41
CA PHE A 219 -17.34 -13.07 -23.33
C PHE A 219 -18.61 -13.61 -22.65
N GLY A 220 -19.64 -12.77 -22.47
CA GLY A 220 -20.93 -13.21 -21.94
C GLY A 220 -21.64 -14.22 -22.85
N LYS A 221 -21.56 -14.02 -24.16
CA LYS A 221 -22.09 -14.97 -25.17
C LYS A 221 -21.33 -16.30 -25.13
N LEU A 222 -20.00 -16.25 -25.03
CA LEU A 222 -19.17 -17.44 -24.85
C LEU A 222 -19.59 -18.25 -23.62
N PHE A 223 -19.78 -17.57 -22.48
CA PHE A 223 -20.15 -18.23 -21.23
C PHE A 223 -21.56 -18.82 -21.28
N TYR A 224 -22.52 -18.15 -21.94
CA TYR A 224 -23.86 -18.68 -22.21
C TYR A 224 -23.82 -20.00 -22.96
N PHE A 225 -23.19 -20.03 -24.14
CA PHE A 225 -23.11 -21.24 -24.96
C PHE A 225 -22.35 -22.35 -24.25
N PHE A 226 -21.29 -22.00 -23.50
CA PHE A 226 -20.56 -22.98 -22.69
C PHE A 226 -21.45 -23.68 -21.65
N ILE A 227 -22.30 -22.94 -20.91
CA ILE A 227 -23.21 -23.54 -19.93
C ILE A 227 -24.19 -24.49 -20.61
N ASN A 228 -24.80 -24.07 -21.73
CA ASN A 228 -25.81 -24.85 -22.44
C ASN A 228 -25.24 -26.14 -23.01
N ASP A 229 -24.14 -26.01 -23.76
CA ASP A 229 -23.40 -27.12 -24.34
C ASP A 229 -22.97 -28.15 -23.29
N TYR A 230 -22.50 -27.67 -22.14
CA TYR A 230 -22.08 -28.56 -21.06
C TYR A 230 -23.29 -29.26 -20.43
N ASN A 231 -24.36 -28.54 -20.13
CA ASN A 231 -25.56 -29.08 -19.50
C ASN A 231 -26.33 -30.08 -20.38
N GLU A 232 -26.30 -29.89 -21.71
CA GLU A 232 -26.86 -30.83 -22.67
C GLU A 232 -26.06 -32.14 -22.71
N ARG A 233 -24.73 -32.05 -22.69
CA ARG A 233 -23.83 -33.23 -22.73
C ARG A 233 -23.73 -33.97 -21.39
N HIS A 234 -24.00 -33.29 -20.27
CA HIS A 234 -23.86 -33.83 -18.91
C HIS A 234 -25.16 -33.64 -18.09
N PRO A 235 -26.27 -34.28 -18.49
CA PRO A 235 -27.56 -34.10 -17.83
C PRO A 235 -27.59 -34.50 -16.34
N GLU A 236 -26.68 -35.38 -15.92
CA GLU A 236 -26.51 -35.86 -14.55
C GLU A 236 -25.68 -34.93 -13.66
N SER A 237 -24.94 -33.98 -14.23
CA SER A 237 -24.02 -33.10 -13.49
C SER A 237 -24.03 -31.68 -14.02
N LYS A 238 -25.23 -31.09 -14.09
CA LYS A 238 -25.46 -29.75 -14.63
C LYS A 238 -24.81 -28.65 -13.79
N ILE A 239 -24.48 -27.57 -14.47
CA ILE A 239 -24.15 -26.26 -13.90
C ILE A 239 -25.47 -25.55 -13.61
N ASP A 240 -25.66 -25.16 -12.35
CA ASP A 240 -26.81 -24.35 -11.97
C ASP A 240 -26.64 -22.93 -12.52
N PHE A 241 -27.64 -22.34 -13.13
CA PHE A 241 -27.59 -20.95 -13.59
C PHE A 241 -28.79 -20.13 -13.11
N ILE A 242 -29.76 -20.79 -12.49
CA ILE A 242 -30.93 -20.23 -11.83
C ILE A 242 -30.90 -20.66 -10.36
N ASP A 243 -31.26 -19.74 -9.46
CA ASP A 243 -31.52 -20.07 -8.07
C ASP A 243 -32.82 -20.86 -7.94
N TYR A 244 -32.75 -22.05 -7.34
CA TYR A 244 -33.91 -22.92 -7.23
C TYR A 244 -35.05 -22.31 -6.40
N ASN A 245 -34.74 -21.47 -5.41
CA ASN A 245 -35.72 -20.86 -4.52
C ASN A 245 -36.37 -19.63 -5.15
N SER A 246 -35.56 -18.69 -5.67
CA SER A 246 -36.09 -17.44 -6.23
C SER A 246 -36.52 -17.55 -7.69
N GLN A 247 -36.08 -18.60 -8.40
CA GLN A 247 -36.25 -18.75 -9.86
C GLN A 247 -35.58 -17.63 -10.68
N GLU A 248 -34.68 -16.85 -10.06
CA GLU A 248 -33.92 -15.80 -10.73
C GLU A 248 -32.55 -16.30 -11.20
N PRO A 249 -31.99 -15.75 -12.30
CA PRO A 249 -30.67 -16.14 -12.76
C PRO A 249 -29.60 -15.70 -11.75
N HIS A 250 -28.61 -16.55 -11.51
CA HIS A 250 -27.47 -16.16 -10.70
C HIS A 250 -26.67 -15.05 -11.38
N GLY A 251 -26.23 -14.06 -10.61
CA GLY A 251 -25.24 -13.10 -11.05
C GLY A 251 -23.84 -13.72 -11.08
N TRP A 252 -23.05 -13.36 -12.09
CA TRP A 252 -21.68 -13.81 -12.25
C TRP A 252 -20.74 -12.64 -12.47
N ILE A 253 -19.60 -12.68 -11.77
CA ILE A 253 -18.45 -11.83 -12.05
C ILE A 253 -17.30 -12.70 -12.55
N PHE A 254 -16.49 -12.13 -13.44
CA PHE A 254 -15.43 -12.84 -14.12
C PHE A 254 -14.11 -12.12 -13.93
N TYR A 255 -13.10 -12.83 -13.47
CA TYR A 255 -11.76 -12.28 -13.36
C TYR A 255 -10.71 -13.32 -13.68
N ARG A 256 -9.60 -12.84 -14.22
CA ARG A 256 -8.41 -13.66 -14.39
C ARG A 256 -7.90 -14.06 -13.00
N LYS A 257 -7.64 -15.35 -12.80
CA LYS A 257 -6.99 -15.86 -11.59
C LYS A 257 -5.68 -15.10 -11.38
N PRO A 258 -5.54 -14.36 -10.26
CA PRO A 258 -4.35 -13.56 -10.02
C PRO A 258 -3.14 -14.46 -9.83
N SER A 259 -1.99 -14.05 -10.37
CA SER A 259 -0.69 -14.62 -10.02
C SER A 259 -0.09 -13.83 -8.87
N TRP A 260 0.88 -14.39 -8.15
CA TRP A 260 1.54 -13.75 -7.00
C TRP A 260 2.06 -12.31 -7.22
N ILE A 261 2.31 -11.89 -8.47
CA ILE A 261 2.79 -10.52 -8.82
C ILE A 261 1.70 -9.64 -9.47
N LYS A 262 0.60 -10.21 -9.95
CA LYS A 262 -0.36 -9.47 -10.79
C LYS A 262 -1.63 -9.16 -10.03
N SER A 263 -2.09 -7.93 -10.16
CA SER A 263 -3.39 -7.51 -9.66
C SER A 263 -4.51 -8.31 -10.32
N LEU A 264 -5.62 -8.45 -9.60
CA LEU A 264 -6.85 -9.04 -10.09
C LEU A 264 -7.37 -8.22 -11.28
N LYS A 265 -7.59 -8.87 -12.44
CA LYS A 265 -8.08 -8.23 -13.67
C LYS A 265 -9.45 -8.79 -14.02
N HIS A 266 -10.46 -7.93 -13.97
CA HIS A 266 -11.82 -8.27 -14.35
C HIS A 266 -12.01 -8.41 -15.85
N ILE A 267 -12.97 -9.23 -16.22
CA ILE A 267 -13.42 -9.44 -17.58
C ILE A 267 -14.77 -8.77 -17.73
N ASN A 268 -14.86 -7.90 -18.72
CA ASN A 268 -16.12 -7.29 -19.10
C ASN A 268 -16.85 -8.23 -20.05
N TYR A 269 -18.00 -8.76 -19.61
CA TYR A 269 -18.80 -9.71 -20.36
C TYR A 269 -19.35 -9.16 -21.68
N SER A 270 -19.53 -7.83 -21.79
CA SER A 270 -19.99 -7.15 -23.02
C SER A 270 -18.85 -6.87 -24.01
N LYS A 271 -17.62 -7.24 -23.69
CA LYS A 271 -16.46 -7.12 -24.59
C LYS A 271 -16.10 -8.50 -25.14
N THR A 272 -15.49 -8.50 -26.33
CA THR A 272 -14.95 -9.73 -26.92
C THR A 272 -13.79 -10.31 -26.12
N VAL A 273 -13.47 -11.59 -26.35
CA VAL A 273 -12.33 -12.26 -25.71
C VAL A 273 -11.03 -11.48 -25.94
N ILE A 274 -10.78 -11.04 -27.18
CA ILE A 274 -9.61 -10.23 -27.53
C ILE A 274 -9.65 -8.83 -26.90
N ALA A 275 -10.82 -8.18 -26.84
CA ALA A 275 -10.97 -6.86 -26.22
C ALA A 275 -10.79 -6.88 -24.69
N ASN A 276 -10.86 -8.05 -24.07
CA ASN A 276 -10.49 -8.29 -22.67
C ASN A 276 -8.99 -8.62 -22.48
N ASP A 277 -8.21 -8.73 -23.57
CA ASP A 277 -6.80 -9.19 -23.56
C ASP A 277 -6.65 -10.54 -22.84
N ILE A 278 -7.60 -11.44 -23.14
CA ILE A 278 -7.53 -12.86 -22.76
C ILE A 278 -6.55 -13.55 -23.72
N ARG A 279 -5.72 -14.45 -23.20
CA ARG A 279 -4.70 -15.18 -23.97
C ARG A 279 -4.80 -16.67 -23.67
N GLU A 280 -4.12 -17.46 -24.49
CA GLU A 280 -3.97 -18.91 -24.31
C GLU A 280 -3.60 -19.27 -22.86
N ASP A 281 -4.20 -20.36 -22.37
CA ASP A 281 -4.00 -20.95 -21.05
C ASP A 281 -4.35 -20.02 -19.86
N TYR A 282 -5.09 -18.94 -20.10
CA TYR A 282 -5.63 -18.14 -19.00
C TYR A 282 -6.68 -18.94 -18.22
N ILE A 283 -6.58 -18.85 -16.89
CA ILE A 283 -7.60 -19.35 -15.97
C ILE A 283 -8.50 -18.17 -15.59
N ILE A 284 -9.77 -18.29 -15.95
CA ILE A 284 -10.81 -17.32 -15.62
C ILE A 284 -11.65 -17.90 -14.50
N VAL A 285 -11.66 -17.21 -13.37
CA VAL A 285 -12.54 -17.54 -12.26
C VAL A 285 -13.91 -16.93 -12.54
N CYS A 286 -14.94 -17.78 -12.54
CA CYS A 286 -16.33 -17.36 -12.67
C CYS A 286 -16.96 -17.44 -11.28
N GLN A 287 -17.14 -16.30 -10.63
CA GLN A 287 -17.66 -16.26 -9.27
C GLN A 287 -19.14 -15.88 -9.30
N ARG A 288 -19.97 -16.70 -8.66
CA ARG A 288 -21.38 -16.34 -8.41
C ARG A 288 -21.43 -15.20 -7.40
N THR A 289 -22.28 -14.23 -7.68
CA THR A 289 -22.66 -13.19 -6.73
C THR A 289 -24.03 -13.55 -6.17
N ASN A 290 -24.16 -13.53 -4.85
CA ASN A 290 -25.49 -13.57 -4.25
C ASN A 290 -26.18 -12.26 -4.66
N THR A 291 -27.39 -12.39 -5.21
CA THR A 291 -28.31 -11.27 -5.32
C THR A 291 -28.68 -10.87 -3.89
N ASP A 292 -28.19 -9.72 -3.44
CA ASP A 292 -28.73 -9.05 -2.24
C ASP A 292 -30.16 -8.57 -2.50
#